data_AF-A0A482VZC2-F1
#
_entry.id   AF-A0A482VZC2-F1
#
_cell.length_a   1.000
_cell.length_b   1.000
_cell.length_c   1.000
_cell.angle_alpha   90.00
_cell.angle_beta   90.00
_cell.angle_gamma   90.00
#
_symmetry.space_group_name_H-M   'P 1'
#
loop_
_entity.id
_entity.type
_entity.pdbx_description
1 polymer ?
#
loop_
_entity_poly.entity_id
_entity_poly.type
_entity_poly.pdbx_seq_one_letter_code
_entity_poly.pdbx_strand_id
1 'polypeptide(L)'
;MPSQVIFLVAILIYILSSVQSDSLLFRQGYIKFAKYGKRFLYFNVEHIDNKLLNDNKRLILVKTKSLTVLHSEAVRNLTILQDIIMAKCNIRKVENNAFFNLPNLTSIHLQDNHLREIKQGVFNGLPIKILSLQRNIIKKIDSHAFDDMPNLYKIKMNSNRLKEWDSNWFQNSPKLTELYFRRNKLNYLPPYSFANIEGSHVLNGNLVVDTKIFLSRNKLSKITPASFHNLKKISQLYLDRNNISEIPDEAFRDLEEIDLIYLARNKIHEIKEKAFPKVKKIGFLDLSGNLLKCLPYKLVSIANQTNLEQNNGTCQCVSNYEMRLLQENKSNEITYDHCNI
;
A
#
# COMPACT_ATOMS: atom_id res chain seq x y z
N MET A 1 54.12 9.43 -47.53
CA MET A 1 52.77 8.91 -47.25
C MET A 1 52.34 9.28 -45.83
N PRO A 2 51.80 10.49 -45.59
CA PRO A 2 51.13 10.85 -44.35
C PRO A 2 49.68 11.28 -44.66
N SER A 3 48.84 10.32 -45.06
CA SER A 3 47.43 10.60 -45.40
C SER A 3 46.43 9.69 -44.67
N GLN A 4 46.89 8.84 -43.75
CA GLN A 4 46.02 7.97 -42.95
C GLN A 4 45.95 8.36 -41.45
N VAL A 5 46.70 9.36 -40.99
CA VAL A 5 46.68 9.80 -39.59
C VAL A 5 45.74 11.00 -39.35
N ILE A 6 45.38 11.76 -40.38
CA ILE A 6 44.49 12.93 -40.25
C ILE A 6 43.00 12.53 -40.28
N PHE A 7 42.65 11.38 -40.85
CA PHE A 7 41.24 10.93 -40.95
C PHE A 7 40.70 10.33 -39.63
N LEU A 8 41.58 9.89 -38.73
CA LEU A 8 41.19 9.36 -37.41
C LEU A 8 41.01 10.45 -36.34
N VAL A 9 41.61 11.63 -36.52
CA VAL A 9 41.48 12.75 -35.57
C VAL A 9 40.23 13.58 -35.85
N ALA A 10 39.77 13.65 -37.11
CA ALA A 10 38.53 14.36 -37.46
C ALA A 10 37.25 13.62 -36.99
N ILE A 11 37.26 12.29 -36.94
CA ILE A 11 36.11 11.51 -36.43
C ILE A 11 36.00 11.59 -34.90
N LEU A 12 37.12 11.77 -34.19
CA LEU A 12 37.08 11.98 -32.73
C LEU A 12 36.53 13.37 -32.36
N ILE A 13 36.72 14.38 -33.21
CA ILE A 13 36.23 15.74 -32.96
C ILE A 13 34.77 15.92 -33.41
N TYR A 14 34.31 15.20 -34.45
CA TYR A 14 32.90 15.25 -34.88
C TYR A 14 31.96 14.45 -33.97
N ILE A 15 32.46 13.44 -33.25
CA ILE A 15 31.68 12.72 -32.22
C ILE A 15 31.54 13.54 -30.92
N LEU A 16 32.33 14.62 -30.75
CA LEU A 16 32.25 15.52 -29.61
C LEU A 16 31.35 16.76 -29.84
N SER A 17 30.71 16.89 -31.01
CA SER A 17 29.79 18.00 -31.30
C SER A 17 28.34 17.62 -31.59
N SER A 18 27.95 16.34 -31.58
CA SER A 18 26.53 15.96 -31.57
C SER A 18 26.06 15.65 -30.15
N VAL A 19 26.14 16.68 -29.30
CA VAL A 19 25.44 16.71 -28.01
C VAL A 19 23.95 16.92 -28.30
N GLN A 20 23.23 15.81 -28.45
CA GLN A 20 21.79 15.78 -28.18
C GLN A 20 21.57 14.98 -26.89
N SER A 21 20.82 15.57 -25.98
CA SER A 21 20.95 15.44 -24.53
C SER A 21 20.20 14.27 -23.88
N ASP A 22 19.63 13.33 -24.62
CA ASP A 22 18.41 12.66 -24.12
C ASP A 22 18.47 11.13 -23.96
N SER A 23 19.64 10.48 -24.03
CA SER A 23 19.70 9.02 -24.08
C SER A 23 20.53 8.34 -22.99
N LEU A 24 20.44 8.72 -21.71
CA LEU A 24 21.29 8.09 -20.68
C LEU A 24 20.56 7.86 -19.36
N LEU A 25 19.96 6.68 -19.25
CA LEU A 25 19.53 6.05 -17.98
C LEU A 25 20.70 5.93 -16.99
N PHE A 26 21.95 5.98 -17.49
CA PHE A 26 23.15 5.71 -16.73
C PHE A 26 24.31 6.63 -17.12
N ARG A 27 24.27 7.92 -16.76
CA ARG A 27 25.47 8.79 -16.87
C ARG A 27 26.59 8.47 -15.86
N GLN A 28 26.51 7.38 -15.10
CA GLN A 28 27.60 6.75 -14.31
C GLN A 28 27.07 5.46 -13.67
N GLY A 29 27.37 4.32 -14.28
CA GLY A 29 26.77 3.03 -13.95
C GLY A 29 27.37 2.35 -12.72
N TYR A 30 26.56 1.54 -12.01
CA TYR A 30 27.03 0.42 -11.19
C TYR A 30 25.89 -0.60 -11.00
N ILE A 31 26.22 -1.89 -11.15
CA ILE A 31 25.38 -3.03 -10.76
C ILE A 31 26.20 -3.90 -9.79
N LYS A 32 25.64 -4.23 -8.61
CA LYS A 32 26.23 -5.19 -7.67
C LYS A 32 25.21 -6.25 -7.29
N PHE A 33 25.59 -7.52 -7.42
CA PHE A 33 24.77 -8.66 -7.01
C PHE A 33 25.61 -9.72 -6.27
N ALA A 34 25.19 -10.15 -5.06
CA ALA A 34 25.80 -11.28 -4.31
C ALA A 34 24.88 -12.52 -4.13
N LYS A 35 25.36 -13.70 -4.61
CA LYS A 35 24.98 -15.15 -4.48
C LYS A 35 23.49 -15.62 -4.49
N TYR A 36 22.99 -16.62 -5.23
CA TYR A 36 23.51 -17.78 -6.01
C TYR A 36 22.78 -17.94 -7.37
N GLY A 37 23.39 -18.64 -8.34
CA GLY A 37 22.78 -19.14 -9.59
C GLY A 37 22.78 -18.14 -10.76
N LYS A 38 23.75 -18.27 -11.68
CA LYS A 38 23.98 -17.50 -12.94
C LYS A 38 23.52 -16.03 -12.93
N ARG A 39 24.47 -15.12 -12.72
CA ARG A 39 24.26 -13.67 -12.69
C ARG A 39 25.11 -13.00 -13.75
N PHE A 40 24.50 -12.10 -14.50
CA PHE A 40 25.20 -11.25 -15.44
C PHE A 40 25.48 -9.90 -14.79
N LEU A 41 26.73 -9.47 -14.89
CA LEU A 41 27.23 -8.24 -14.29
C LEU A 41 27.52 -7.28 -15.43
N TYR A 42 26.80 -6.17 -15.46
CA TYR A 42 26.99 -5.16 -16.50
C TYR A 42 27.52 -3.88 -15.89
N PHE A 43 28.66 -3.41 -16.40
CA PHE A 43 29.30 -2.16 -16.02
C PHE A 43 29.12 -1.15 -17.16
N ASN A 44 28.95 0.13 -16.81
CA ASN A 44 28.81 1.22 -17.79
C ASN A 44 27.75 0.95 -18.87
N VAL A 45 26.64 0.33 -18.47
CA VAL A 45 25.52 0.10 -19.40
C VAL A 45 24.89 1.43 -19.72
N GLU A 46 25.08 1.96 -20.92
CA GLU A 46 24.41 3.17 -21.37
C GLU A 46 22.92 2.92 -21.69
N HIS A 47 22.60 1.69 -22.12
CA HIS A 47 21.26 1.24 -22.52
C HIS A 47 21.01 -0.23 -22.16
N ILE A 48 19.80 -0.57 -21.66
CA ILE A 48 19.36 -1.95 -21.40
C ILE A 48 18.38 -2.37 -22.49
N ASP A 49 18.55 -3.58 -23.06
CA ASP A 49 17.62 -4.17 -24.02
C ASP A 49 17.27 -5.64 -23.67
N ASN A 50 16.35 -6.25 -24.44
CA ASN A 50 15.93 -7.64 -24.20
C ASN A 50 17.06 -8.66 -24.42
N LYS A 51 18.04 -8.36 -25.28
CA LYS A 51 19.18 -9.26 -25.53
C LYS A 51 20.08 -9.32 -24.29
N LEU A 52 20.30 -8.16 -23.67
CA LEU A 52 21.05 -8.05 -22.42
C LEU A 52 20.39 -8.85 -21.31
N LEU A 53 19.06 -8.94 -21.25
CA LEU A 53 18.37 -9.68 -20.21
C LEU A 53 18.52 -11.21 -20.33
N ASN A 54 18.87 -11.75 -21.51
CA ASN A 54 19.09 -13.19 -21.74
C ASN A 54 17.97 -14.07 -21.14
N ASP A 55 16.73 -13.85 -21.60
CA ASP A 55 15.48 -14.48 -21.14
C ASP A 55 15.10 -14.24 -19.66
N ASN A 56 15.89 -13.44 -18.94
CA ASN A 56 15.57 -13.08 -17.57
C ASN A 56 14.39 -12.10 -17.53
N LYS A 57 13.27 -12.59 -17.01
CA LYS A 57 12.04 -11.80 -16.83
C LYS A 57 12.10 -10.83 -15.65
N ARG A 58 13.24 -10.76 -14.95
CA ARG A 58 13.42 -9.89 -13.78
C ARG A 58 14.62 -8.97 -13.93
N LEU A 59 14.37 -7.68 -13.81
CA LEU A 59 15.41 -6.66 -13.74
C LEU A 59 15.55 -6.27 -12.28
N ILE A 60 16.72 -6.51 -11.72
CA ILE A 60 17.00 -6.20 -10.34
C ILE A 60 18.15 -5.17 -10.30
N LEU A 61 17.99 -4.12 -9.51
CA LEU A 61 18.98 -3.10 -9.23
C LEU A 61 18.93 -2.88 -7.72
N VAL A 62 20.05 -3.11 -7.05
CA VAL A 62 20.13 -2.98 -5.59
C VAL A 62 21.41 -2.26 -5.20
N LYS A 63 21.31 -1.30 -4.28
CA LYS A 63 22.46 -0.58 -3.70
C LYS A 63 23.26 0.24 -4.71
N THR A 64 22.61 0.91 -5.65
CA THR A 64 23.26 2.00 -6.41
C THR A 64 23.12 3.31 -5.65
N LYS A 65 24.21 4.10 -5.60
CA LYS A 65 24.20 5.43 -4.99
C LYS A 65 23.99 6.55 -6.03
N SER A 66 24.12 6.25 -7.33
CA SER A 66 24.08 7.24 -8.41
C SER A 66 22.71 7.38 -9.09
N LEU A 67 21.80 6.40 -8.95
CA LEU A 67 20.51 6.41 -9.63
C LEU A 67 19.49 7.31 -8.91
N THR A 68 19.67 8.62 -9.04
CA THR A 68 18.82 9.62 -8.37
C THR A 68 17.52 9.93 -9.10
N VAL A 69 17.48 9.74 -10.42
CA VAL A 69 16.29 9.96 -11.25
C VAL A 69 16.12 8.75 -12.17
N LEU A 70 14.90 8.24 -12.26
CA LEU A 70 14.51 7.32 -13.33
C LEU A 70 13.86 8.15 -14.43
N HIS A 71 14.61 8.41 -15.49
CA HIS A 71 14.19 9.26 -16.60
C HIS A 71 13.08 8.64 -17.44
N SER A 72 12.39 9.47 -18.24
CA SER A 72 11.44 8.99 -19.24
C SER A 72 12.09 7.93 -20.12
N GLU A 73 11.35 6.88 -20.46
CA GLU A 73 11.81 5.76 -21.27
C GLU A 73 13.06 5.03 -20.74
N ALA A 74 13.39 5.19 -19.46
CA ALA A 74 14.46 4.43 -18.83
C ALA A 74 14.31 2.93 -19.15
N VAL A 75 13.24 2.30 -18.69
CA VAL A 75 13.04 0.86 -18.90
C VAL A 75 12.08 0.66 -20.08
N ARG A 76 12.49 1.07 -21.28
CA ARG A 76 11.64 1.01 -22.48
C ARG A 76 11.73 -0.32 -23.21
N ASN A 77 10.61 -0.76 -23.78
CA ASN A 77 10.55 -1.88 -24.72
C ASN A 77 11.14 -3.21 -24.19
N LEU A 78 11.27 -3.39 -22.87
CA LEU A 78 11.71 -4.64 -22.27
C LEU A 78 10.53 -5.62 -22.19
N THR A 79 10.06 -6.07 -23.35
CA THR A 79 8.82 -6.82 -23.51
C THR A 79 8.82 -8.17 -22.80
N ILE A 80 9.99 -8.76 -22.51
CA ILE A 80 10.07 -10.03 -21.77
C ILE A 80 9.90 -9.85 -20.26
N LEU A 81 9.97 -8.61 -19.78
CA LEU A 81 10.11 -8.30 -18.37
C LEU A 81 8.78 -8.44 -17.62
N GLN A 82 8.82 -9.17 -16.51
CA GLN A 82 7.71 -9.38 -15.59
C GLN A 82 7.89 -8.63 -14.28
N ASP A 83 9.13 -8.48 -13.79
CA ASP A 83 9.40 -7.81 -12.51
C ASP A 83 10.53 -6.79 -12.64
N ILE A 84 10.29 -5.58 -12.14
CA ILE A 84 11.32 -4.55 -11.92
C ILE A 84 11.52 -4.37 -10.44
N ILE A 85 12.76 -4.56 -9.97
CA ILE A 85 13.16 -4.35 -8.58
C ILE A 85 14.29 -3.35 -8.54
N MET A 86 14.05 -2.11 -8.12
CA MET A 86 15.09 -1.09 -7.93
C MET A 86 15.10 -0.62 -6.47
N ALA A 87 15.58 -1.48 -5.56
CA ALA A 87 15.54 -1.21 -4.13
C ALA A 87 16.87 -0.67 -3.60
N LYS A 88 16.86 0.34 -2.72
CA LYS A 88 18.09 0.95 -2.17
C LYS A 88 18.96 1.59 -3.26
N CYS A 89 18.33 2.29 -4.21
CA CYS A 89 18.99 2.88 -5.38
C CYS A 89 19.18 4.40 -5.29
N ASN A 90 18.83 5.04 -4.18
CA ASN A 90 18.86 6.50 -4.01
C ASN A 90 17.91 7.26 -4.96
N ILE A 91 16.89 6.58 -5.52
CA ILE A 91 15.94 7.20 -6.47
C ILE A 91 15.11 8.26 -5.75
N ARG A 92 15.09 9.48 -6.29
CA ARG A 92 14.38 10.64 -5.74
C ARG A 92 13.17 11.04 -6.58
N LYS A 93 13.21 10.74 -7.87
CA LYS A 93 12.18 11.07 -8.85
C LYS A 93 12.04 9.93 -9.87
N VAL A 94 10.80 9.64 -10.25
CA VAL A 94 10.48 8.85 -11.45
C VAL A 94 9.74 9.79 -12.39
N GLU A 95 10.21 9.88 -13.62
CA GLU A 95 9.57 10.68 -14.66
C GLU A 95 8.44 9.91 -15.34
N ASN A 96 7.53 10.64 -15.96
CA ASN A 96 6.45 10.04 -16.73
C ASN A 96 7.04 9.16 -17.83
N ASN A 97 6.36 8.06 -18.16
CA ASN A 97 6.82 7.09 -19.17
C ASN A 97 8.17 6.43 -18.87
N ALA A 98 8.69 6.47 -17.65
CA ALA A 98 9.90 5.73 -17.26
C ALA A 98 9.79 4.20 -17.49
N PHE A 99 8.56 3.67 -17.56
CA PHE A 99 8.23 2.26 -17.74
C PHE A 99 7.51 2.00 -19.08
N PHE A 100 7.97 2.66 -20.15
CA PHE A 100 7.29 2.63 -21.45
C PHE A 100 7.31 1.26 -22.14
N ASN A 101 6.17 0.83 -22.67
CA ASN A 101 6.00 -0.40 -23.45
C ASN A 101 6.57 -1.67 -22.78
N LEU A 102 5.99 -2.03 -21.63
CA LEU A 102 6.33 -3.23 -20.86
C LEU A 102 5.09 -4.15 -20.73
N PRO A 103 4.64 -4.79 -21.83
CA PRO A 103 3.35 -5.47 -21.88
C PRO A 103 3.21 -6.65 -20.91
N ASN A 104 4.32 -7.31 -20.56
CA ASN A 104 4.32 -8.46 -19.65
C ASN A 104 4.62 -8.08 -18.19
N LEU A 105 4.73 -6.79 -17.87
CA LEU A 105 5.11 -6.34 -16.54
C LEU A 105 4.02 -6.64 -15.52
N THR A 106 4.40 -7.34 -14.46
CA THR A 106 3.51 -7.73 -13.37
C THR A 106 3.82 -7.00 -12.07
N SER A 107 5.06 -6.57 -11.84
CA SER A 107 5.41 -5.90 -10.58
C SER A 107 6.49 -4.83 -10.73
N ILE A 108 6.32 -3.76 -9.95
CA ILE A 108 7.32 -2.71 -9.76
C ILE A 108 7.63 -2.57 -8.27
N HIS A 109 8.91 -2.65 -7.95
CA HIS A 109 9.43 -2.60 -6.60
C HIS A 109 10.47 -1.48 -6.45
N LEU A 110 10.04 -0.36 -5.86
CA LEU A 110 10.81 0.86 -5.65
C LEU A 110 11.01 1.18 -4.15
N GLN A 111 10.95 0.16 -3.29
CA GLN A 111 11.14 0.34 -1.85
C GLN A 111 12.56 0.79 -1.47
N ASP A 112 12.69 1.36 -0.28
CA ASP A 112 13.98 1.82 0.27
C ASP A 112 14.69 2.85 -0.63
N ASN A 113 13.94 3.76 -1.25
CA ASN A 113 14.49 4.87 -2.02
C ASN A 113 14.19 6.21 -1.30
N HIS A 114 14.31 7.32 -2.02
CA HIS A 114 14.07 8.67 -1.52
C HIS A 114 13.00 9.41 -2.32
N LEU A 115 12.04 8.68 -2.88
CA LEU A 115 10.90 9.28 -3.59
C LEU A 115 10.15 10.23 -2.65
N ARG A 116 9.92 11.45 -3.11
CA ARG A 116 9.22 12.51 -2.35
C ARG A 116 7.78 12.70 -2.79
N GLU A 117 7.53 12.45 -4.07
CA GLU A 117 6.22 12.61 -4.70
C GLU A 117 6.01 11.52 -5.75
N ILE A 118 4.74 11.22 -6.03
CA ILE A 118 4.32 10.39 -7.16
C ILE A 118 3.42 11.26 -8.04
N LYS A 119 3.83 11.44 -9.30
CA LYS A 119 3.09 12.24 -10.26
C LYS A 119 2.12 11.39 -11.07
N GLN A 120 1.07 12.03 -11.58
CA GLN A 120 0.20 11.43 -12.59
C GLN A 120 1.00 11.08 -13.85
N GLY A 121 0.71 9.92 -14.44
CA GLY A 121 1.37 9.39 -15.63
C GLY A 121 2.61 8.53 -15.35
N VAL A 122 3.02 8.39 -14.08
CA VAL A 122 4.16 7.54 -13.72
C VAL A 122 3.80 6.05 -13.74
N PHE A 123 2.62 5.68 -13.22
CA PHE A 123 2.18 4.28 -13.13
C PHE A 123 0.86 4.00 -13.86
N ASN A 124 0.15 5.04 -14.31
CA ASN A 124 -1.11 4.91 -15.06
C ASN A 124 -0.92 4.04 -16.31
N GLY A 125 -1.91 3.21 -16.62
CA GLY A 125 -1.95 2.33 -17.79
C GLY A 125 -1.03 1.11 -17.74
N LEU A 126 -0.16 0.99 -16.72
CA LEU A 126 0.75 -0.15 -16.63
C LEU A 126 -0.02 -1.45 -16.29
N PRO A 127 0.34 -2.59 -16.90
CA PRO A 127 -0.34 -3.87 -16.66
C PRO A 127 0.03 -4.53 -15.31
N ILE A 128 0.53 -3.75 -14.34
CA ILE A 128 1.07 -4.25 -13.09
C ILE A 128 0.00 -4.74 -12.13
N LYS A 129 0.37 -5.78 -11.37
CA LYS A 129 -0.42 -6.38 -10.30
C LYS A 129 0.03 -5.89 -8.92
N ILE A 130 1.31 -5.57 -8.77
CA ILE A 130 1.93 -5.19 -7.49
C ILE A 130 2.76 -3.92 -7.67
N LEU A 131 2.47 -2.91 -6.84
CA LEU A 131 3.29 -1.70 -6.72
C LEU A 131 3.85 -1.59 -5.30
N SER A 132 5.18 -1.58 -5.17
CA SER A 132 5.87 -1.45 -3.87
C SER A 132 6.67 -0.16 -3.76
N LEU A 133 6.27 0.72 -2.85
CA LEU A 133 6.82 2.05 -2.61
C LEU A 133 7.15 2.28 -1.12
N GLN A 134 7.15 1.22 -0.30
CA GLN A 134 7.41 1.32 1.13
C GLN A 134 8.81 1.84 1.45
N ARG A 135 8.95 2.50 2.61
CA ARG A 135 10.23 3.06 3.09
C ARG A 135 10.84 4.05 2.09
N ASN A 136 10.01 4.95 1.57
CA ASN A 136 10.43 6.15 0.87
C ASN A 136 10.17 7.37 1.77
N ILE A 137 10.18 8.58 1.19
CA ILE A 137 9.83 9.83 1.89
C ILE A 137 8.64 10.52 1.20
N ILE A 138 7.73 9.73 0.62
CA ILE A 138 6.60 10.22 -0.18
C ILE A 138 5.68 11.02 0.74
N LYS A 139 5.45 12.28 0.38
CA LYS A 139 4.58 13.22 1.11
C LYS A 139 3.44 13.78 0.26
N LYS A 140 3.57 13.71 -1.07
CA LYS A 140 2.59 14.20 -2.05
C LYS A 140 2.35 13.12 -3.10
N ILE A 141 1.10 12.93 -3.49
CA ILE A 141 0.70 12.05 -4.58
C ILE A 141 -0.36 12.85 -5.34
N ASP A 142 -0.21 13.00 -6.65
CA ASP A 142 -1.21 13.71 -7.44
C ASP A 142 -2.54 12.91 -7.46
N SER A 143 -3.67 13.60 -7.59
CA SER A 143 -5.02 13.01 -7.40
C SER A 143 -5.33 11.82 -8.31
N HIS A 144 -4.75 11.77 -9.51
CA HIS A 144 -4.95 10.68 -10.48
C HIS A 144 -3.69 9.82 -10.68
N ALA A 145 -2.70 9.92 -9.78
CA ALA A 145 -1.46 9.14 -9.90
C ALA A 145 -1.62 7.65 -9.62
N PHE A 146 -2.70 7.28 -8.93
CA PHE A 146 -3.11 5.90 -8.67
C PHE A 146 -4.43 5.58 -9.39
N ASP A 147 -4.58 6.08 -10.60
CA ASP A 147 -5.71 5.74 -11.47
C ASP A 147 -5.26 4.90 -12.68
N ASP A 148 -6.20 4.31 -13.40
CA ASP A 148 -5.96 3.48 -14.58
C ASP A 148 -4.95 2.36 -14.36
N MET A 149 -5.11 1.59 -13.29
CA MET A 149 -4.26 0.44 -12.98
C MET A 149 -5.13 -0.84 -12.96
N PRO A 150 -5.61 -1.31 -14.12
CA PRO A 150 -6.71 -2.28 -14.24
C PRO A 150 -6.39 -3.66 -13.65
N ASN A 151 -5.11 -3.97 -13.45
CA ASN A 151 -4.63 -5.23 -12.91
C ASN A 151 -4.10 -5.13 -11.48
N LEU A 152 -4.02 -3.92 -10.91
CA LEU A 152 -3.42 -3.72 -9.60
C LEU A 152 -4.31 -4.33 -8.52
N TYR A 153 -3.77 -5.30 -7.79
CA TYR A 153 -4.44 -5.87 -6.62
C TYR A 153 -3.76 -5.49 -5.30
N LYS A 154 -2.50 -5.05 -5.35
CA LYS A 154 -1.67 -4.82 -4.15
C LYS A 154 -0.80 -3.59 -4.27
N ILE A 155 -0.98 -2.65 -3.34
CA ILE A 155 -0.16 -1.45 -3.20
C ILE A 155 0.51 -1.37 -1.82
N LYS A 156 1.82 -1.15 -1.81
CA LYS A 156 2.61 -1.02 -0.57
C LYS A 156 3.18 0.37 -0.40
N MET A 157 2.60 1.14 0.51
CA MET A 157 2.95 2.53 0.86
C MET A 157 3.45 2.69 2.31
N ASN A 158 3.69 1.58 3.02
CA ASN A 158 4.11 1.60 4.42
C ASN A 158 5.37 2.46 4.65
N SER A 159 5.44 3.10 5.82
CA SER A 159 6.62 3.88 6.25
C SER A 159 6.99 4.98 5.26
N ASN A 160 6.02 5.82 4.90
CA ASN A 160 6.20 7.06 4.13
C ASN A 160 5.83 8.27 5.00
N ARG A 161 5.57 9.43 4.39
CA ARG A 161 5.27 10.69 5.10
C ARG A 161 3.93 11.29 4.65
N LEU A 162 3.04 10.46 4.11
CA LEU A 162 1.74 10.88 3.58
C LEU A 162 0.86 11.44 4.70
N LYS A 163 0.30 12.63 4.51
CA LYS A 163 -0.55 13.30 5.51
C LYS A 163 -2.04 13.24 5.19
N GLU A 164 -2.37 13.17 3.90
CA GLU A 164 -3.71 13.26 3.39
C GLU A 164 -3.99 12.08 2.47
N TRP A 165 -5.25 11.67 2.46
CA TRP A 165 -5.79 10.69 1.53
C TRP A 165 -6.60 11.44 0.46
N ASP A 166 -6.52 11.03 -0.79
CA ASP A 166 -7.31 11.60 -1.89
C ASP A 166 -8.40 10.61 -2.32
N SER A 167 -9.65 11.05 -2.32
CA SER A 167 -10.81 10.22 -2.70
C SER A 167 -10.84 9.87 -4.19
N ASN A 168 -9.99 10.48 -5.02
CA ASN A 168 -9.86 10.15 -6.45
C ASN A 168 -8.90 8.99 -6.72
N TRP A 169 -8.19 8.48 -5.71
CA TRP A 169 -7.33 7.32 -5.93
C TRP A 169 -8.17 6.09 -6.27
N PHE A 170 -7.61 5.25 -7.14
CA PHE A 170 -8.11 3.92 -7.49
C PHE A 170 -9.42 3.89 -8.29
N GLN A 171 -9.86 5.00 -8.90
CA GLN A 171 -11.09 5.05 -9.72
C GLN A 171 -11.20 3.89 -10.72
N ASN A 172 -10.15 3.63 -11.49
CA ASN A 172 -10.09 2.53 -12.46
C ASN A 172 -9.11 1.42 -12.02
N SER A 173 -9.23 0.96 -10.76
CA SER A 173 -8.43 -0.15 -10.20
C SER A 173 -9.30 -1.25 -9.56
N PRO A 174 -10.19 -1.92 -10.33
CA PRO A 174 -11.25 -2.78 -9.79
C PRO A 174 -10.75 -4.04 -9.06
N LYS A 175 -9.49 -4.45 -9.28
CA LYS A 175 -8.91 -5.64 -8.65
C LYS A 175 -8.24 -5.36 -7.30
N LEU A 176 -8.25 -4.12 -6.83
CA LEU A 176 -7.50 -3.71 -5.65
C LEU A 176 -8.09 -4.29 -4.36
N THR A 177 -7.32 -5.16 -3.71
CA THR A 177 -7.67 -5.80 -2.42
C THR A 177 -6.76 -5.40 -1.29
N GLU A 178 -5.47 -5.21 -1.55
CA GLU A 178 -4.46 -5.10 -0.49
C GLU A 178 -3.81 -3.72 -0.45
N LEU A 179 -4.22 -2.92 0.54
CA LEU A 179 -3.76 -1.53 0.72
C LEU A 179 -2.92 -1.40 1.98
N TYR A 180 -1.63 -1.18 1.81
CA TYR A 180 -0.70 -1.06 2.92
C TYR A 180 -0.22 0.39 3.12
N PHE A 181 -0.82 1.10 4.07
CA PHE A 181 -0.52 2.51 4.38
C PHE A 181 -0.04 2.73 5.82
N ARG A 182 0.44 1.67 6.49
CA ARG A 182 0.92 1.73 7.88
C ARG A 182 2.08 2.70 8.03
N ARG A 183 2.25 3.28 9.22
CA ARG A 183 3.41 4.16 9.54
C ARG A 183 3.52 5.34 8.57
N ASN A 184 2.40 5.97 8.25
CA ASN A 184 2.35 7.27 7.57
C ASN A 184 1.98 8.36 8.59
N LYS A 185 1.47 9.50 8.11
CA LYS A 185 1.04 10.63 8.92
C LYS A 185 -0.42 11.02 8.63
N LEU A 186 -1.22 10.08 8.11
CA LEU A 186 -2.63 10.31 7.77
C LEU A 186 -3.38 10.76 9.01
N ASN A 187 -3.99 11.94 8.98
CA ASN A 187 -4.72 12.52 10.12
C ASN A 187 -6.25 12.39 9.98
N TYR A 188 -6.73 12.24 8.76
CA TYR A 188 -8.14 12.21 8.40
C TYR A 188 -8.35 11.36 7.14
N LEU A 189 -9.52 10.73 7.05
CA LEU A 189 -10.01 10.05 5.85
C LEU A 189 -11.19 10.86 5.32
N PRO A 190 -11.07 11.54 4.16
CA PRO A 190 -12.19 12.26 3.57
C PRO A 190 -13.36 11.32 3.26
N PRO A 191 -14.58 11.89 3.11
CA PRO A 191 -15.71 11.15 2.58
C PRO A 191 -15.32 10.43 1.30
N TYR A 192 -15.80 9.19 1.14
CA TYR A 192 -15.56 8.41 -0.08
C TYR A 192 -14.10 7.99 -0.31
N SER A 193 -13.25 8.01 0.73
CA SER A 193 -11.83 7.61 0.63
C SER A 193 -11.61 6.27 -0.08
N PHE A 194 -12.53 5.32 0.10
CA PHE A 194 -12.43 3.99 -0.47
C PHE A 194 -13.59 3.68 -1.44
N ALA A 195 -14.30 4.70 -1.92
CA ALA A 195 -15.49 4.49 -2.76
C ALA A 195 -15.18 3.79 -4.09
N ASN A 196 -13.92 3.85 -4.53
CA ASN A 196 -13.43 3.23 -5.75
C ASN A 196 -12.86 1.82 -5.53
N ILE A 197 -13.09 1.22 -4.35
CA ILE A 197 -12.65 -0.13 -4.00
C ILE A 197 -13.89 -1.00 -3.88
N GLU A 198 -14.03 -1.98 -4.76
CA GLU A 198 -15.20 -2.87 -4.80
C GLU A 198 -15.32 -3.77 -3.55
N GLY A 199 -14.24 -3.88 -2.75
CA GLY A 199 -14.20 -4.55 -1.44
C GLY A 199 -14.32 -6.07 -1.50
N SER A 200 -14.85 -6.61 -2.57
CA SER A 200 -15.24 -8.00 -2.74
C SER A 200 -14.76 -8.53 -4.08
N HIS A 201 -14.10 -9.68 -4.10
CA HIS A 201 -13.50 -10.21 -5.33
C HIS A 201 -13.95 -11.64 -5.56
N VAL A 202 -14.33 -11.95 -6.80
CA VAL A 202 -14.77 -13.29 -7.19
C VAL A 202 -13.58 -14.05 -7.79
N LEU A 203 -13.23 -15.19 -7.21
CA LEU A 203 -12.26 -16.13 -7.78
C LEU A 203 -12.99 -17.44 -8.12
N ASN A 204 -12.93 -17.86 -9.39
CA ASN A 204 -13.56 -19.10 -9.87
C ASN A 204 -15.06 -19.22 -9.52
N GLY A 205 -15.80 -18.11 -9.53
CA GLY A 205 -17.23 -18.08 -9.18
C GLY A 205 -17.54 -18.03 -7.69
N ASN A 206 -16.53 -18.11 -6.81
CA ASN A 206 -16.71 -17.97 -5.36
C ASN A 206 -16.32 -16.57 -4.89
N LEU A 207 -17.16 -16.01 -4.01
CA LEU A 207 -16.86 -14.74 -3.36
C LEU A 207 -15.70 -14.92 -2.38
N VAL A 208 -14.65 -14.14 -2.55
CA VAL A 208 -13.50 -14.09 -1.65
C VAL A 208 -13.38 -12.68 -1.10
N VAL A 209 -13.51 -12.56 0.22
CA VAL A 209 -13.48 -11.28 0.94
C VAL A 209 -12.03 -10.86 1.23
N ASP A 210 -11.13 -10.97 0.26
CA ASP A 210 -9.68 -10.79 0.49
C ASP A 210 -9.22 -9.35 0.74
N THR A 211 -10.14 -8.38 0.82
CA THR A 211 -9.78 -6.97 0.99
C THR A 211 -9.21 -6.69 2.37
N LYS A 212 -7.99 -6.18 2.39
CA LYS A 212 -7.19 -5.90 3.59
C LYS A 212 -6.68 -4.47 3.53
N ILE A 213 -7.13 -3.67 4.50
CA ILE A 213 -6.78 -2.26 4.61
C ILE A 213 -5.93 -2.06 5.87
N PHE A 214 -4.69 -1.64 5.67
CA PHE A 214 -3.72 -1.47 6.74
C PHE A 214 -3.38 0.00 6.96
N LEU A 215 -4.00 0.62 7.97
CA LEU A 215 -3.82 2.02 8.36
C LEU A 215 -3.16 2.17 9.74
N SER A 216 -2.63 1.09 10.30
CA SER A 216 -1.95 1.08 11.60
C SER A 216 -0.86 2.15 11.72
N ARG A 217 -0.68 2.72 12.91
CA ARG A 217 0.42 3.69 13.18
C ARG A 217 0.34 4.93 12.27
N ASN A 218 -0.84 5.50 12.10
CA ASN A 218 -1.05 6.80 11.49
C ASN A 218 -1.40 7.83 12.59
N LYS A 219 -2.09 8.91 12.22
CA LYS A 219 -2.55 9.97 13.13
C LYS A 219 -4.06 10.18 13.04
N LEU A 220 -4.81 9.19 12.54
CA LEU A 220 -6.25 9.29 12.35
C LEU A 220 -6.92 9.61 13.69
N SER A 221 -7.74 10.66 13.74
CA SER A 221 -8.35 11.14 14.98
C SER A 221 -9.86 10.92 15.04
N LYS A 222 -10.52 10.79 13.88
CA LYS A 222 -11.96 10.62 13.75
C LYS A 222 -12.28 9.56 12.72
N ILE A 223 -13.35 8.82 12.96
CA ILE A 223 -14.07 8.03 11.96
C ILE A 223 -15.42 8.71 11.77
N THR A 224 -15.84 8.90 10.51
CA THR A 224 -17.15 9.45 10.17
C THR A 224 -17.96 8.40 9.42
N PRO A 225 -19.30 8.51 9.35
CA PRO A 225 -20.13 7.62 8.54
C PRO A 225 -19.75 7.56 7.05
N ALA A 226 -19.02 8.57 6.56
CA ALA A 226 -18.56 8.63 5.18
C ALA A 226 -17.13 8.11 4.97
N SER A 227 -16.36 7.84 6.04
CA SER A 227 -14.94 7.46 5.94
C SER A 227 -14.73 6.11 5.26
N PHE A 228 -15.64 5.15 5.47
CA PHE A 228 -15.62 3.81 4.86
C PHE A 228 -16.82 3.58 3.94
N HIS A 229 -17.39 4.65 3.37
CA HIS A 229 -18.53 4.55 2.47
C HIS A 229 -18.24 3.61 1.29
N ASN A 230 -19.26 2.87 0.87
CA ASN A 230 -19.23 1.84 -0.19
C ASN A 230 -18.35 0.61 0.06
N LEU A 231 -17.57 0.56 1.15
CA LEU A 231 -16.87 -0.67 1.54
C LEU A 231 -17.87 -1.66 2.16
N LYS A 232 -18.50 -2.47 1.31
CA LYS A 232 -19.50 -3.46 1.74
C LYS A 232 -18.90 -4.67 2.42
N LYS A 233 -17.72 -5.11 1.96
CA LYS A 233 -17.06 -6.31 2.49
C LYS A 233 -15.57 -6.03 2.58
N ILE A 234 -14.96 -6.33 3.73
CA ILE A 234 -13.50 -6.31 3.92
C ILE A 234 -13.13 -7.43 4.89
N SER A 235 -12.10 -8.23 4.65
CA SER A 235 -11.72 -9.26 5.64
C SER A 235 -10.99 -8.60 6.81
N GLN A 236 -10.10 -7.65 6.54
CA GLN A 236 -9.25 -7.09 7.61
C GLN A 236 -9.11 -5.58 7.55
N LEU A 237 -9.41 -4.94 8.67
CA LEU A 237 -9.22 -3.51 8.87
C LEU A 237 -8.30 -3.25 10.06
N TYR A 238 -7.14 -2.68 9.79
CA TYR A 238 -6.18 -2.31 10.83
C TYR A 238 -6.12 -0.80 11.01
N LEU A 239 -6.65 -0.35 12.14
CA LEU A 239 -6.65 1.04 12.60
C LEU A 239 -5.89 1.20 13.92
N ASP A 240 -5.17 0.17 14.37
CA ASP A 240 -4.41 0.18 15.61
C ASP A 240 -3.35 1.29 15.64
N ARG A 241 -3.07 1.81 16.84
CA ARG A 241 -2.05 2.85 17.06
C ARG A 241 -2.32 4.13 16.26
N ASN A 242 -3.57 4.58 16.26
CA ASN A 242 -3.97 5.91 15.78
C ASN A 242 -4.36 6.79 16.97
N ASN A 243 -5.11 7.88 16.74
CA ASN A 243 -5.60 8.82 17.75
C ASN A 243 -7.14 8.85 17.81
N ILE A 244 -7.82 7.77 17.38
CA ILE A 244 -9.28 7.74 17.28
C ILE A 244 -9.88 7.83 18.67
N SER A 245 -10.78 8.79 18.90
CA SER A 245 -11.40 9.02 20.21
C SER A 245 -12.77 8.39 20.37
N GLU A 246 -13.51 8.22 19.28
CA GLU A 246 -14.89 7.74 19.30
C GLU A 246 -15.20 6.97 18.01
N ILE A 247 -16.17 6.06 18.09
CA ILE A 247 -16.79 5.43 16.93
C ILE A 247 -18.28 5.79 16.95
N PRO A 248 -18.72 6.74 16.11
CA PRO A 248 -20.11 7.21 16.11
C PRO A 248 -21.07 6.17 15.53
N ASP A 249 -22.38 6.44 15.66
CA ASP A 249 -23.39 5.70 14.91
C ASP A 249 -23.09 5.80 13.40
N GLU A 250 -23.40 4.75 12.66
CA GLU A 250 -23.21 4.67 11.21
C GLU A 250 -21.75 4.76 10.73
N ALA A 251 -20.75 4.74 11.62
CA ALA A 251 -19.33 4.74 11.27
C ALA A 251 -18.97 3.71 10.19
N PHE A 252 -19.62 2.55 10.22
CA PHE A 252 -19.47 1.46 9.26
C PHE A 252 -20.82 1.09 8.61
N ARG A 253 -21.64 2.08 8.25
CA ARG A 253 -23.03 1.87 7.77
C ARG A 253 -23.20 0.97 6.55
N ASP A 254 -22.20 0.96 5.67
CA ASP A 254 -22.24 0.19 4.43
C ASP A 254 -21.62 -1.19 4.57
N LEU A 255 -20.87 -1.43 5.64
CA LEU A 255 -20.15 -2.66 5.87
C LEU A 255 -21.12 -3.77 6.30
N GLU A 256 -21.16 -4.83 5.51
CA GLU A 256 -22.00 -6.01 5.71
C GLU A 256 -21.17 -7.19 6.27
N GLU A 257 -19.91 -7.32 5.85
CA GLU A 257 -19.01 -8.42 6.23
C GLU A 257 -17.63 -7.89 6.64
N ILE A 258 -17.19 -8.29 7.84
CA ILE A 258 -15.83 -8.07 8.33
C ILE A 258 -15.36 -9.19 9.26
N ASP A 259 -14.16 -9.72 9.01
CA ASP A 259 -13.60 -10.77 9.84
C ASP A 259 -12.83 -10.18 11.02
N LEU A 260 -11.84 -9.33 10.73
CA LEU A 260 -10.89 -8.84 11.72
C LEU A 260 -10.84 -7.32 11.72
N ILE A 261 -11.07 -6.73 12.90
CA ILE A 261 -10.93 -5.30 13.12
C ILE A 261 -9.99 -5.03 14.29
N TYR A 262 -8.90 -4.32 13.99
CA TYR A 262 -7.89 -3.94 14.96
C TYR A 262 -7.98 -2.45 15.24
N LEU A 263 -8.42 -2.10 16.45
CA LEU A 263 -8.57 -0.73 16.95
C LEU A 263 -7.70 -0.49 18.20
N ALA A 264 -6.83 -1.43 18.53
CA ALA A 264 -5.97 -1.37 19.70
C ALA A 264 -5.11 -0.09 19.76
N ARG A 265 -4.82 0.37 20.98
CA ARG A 265 -3.90 1.49 21.25
C ARG A 265 -4.33 2.76 20.54
N ASN A 266 -5.62 3.07 20.59
CA ASN A 266 -6.19 4.37 20.20
C ASN A 266 -6.53 5.17 21.47
N LYS A 267 -7.48 6.10 21.38
CA LYS A 267 -8.00 6.90 22.51
C LYS A 267 -9.51 6.70 22.65
N ILE A 268 -10.02 5.54 22.23
CA ILE A 268 -11.45 5.31 22.10
C ILE A 268 -12.05 5.26 23.50
N HIS A 269 -12.95 6.19 23.81
CA HIS A 269 -13.67 6.20 25.08
C HIS A 269 -15.15 5.81 24.91
N GLU A 270 -15.66 5.85 23.67
CA GLU A 270 -17.04 5.46 23.35
C GLU A 270 -17.14 4.82 21.95
N ILE A 271 -17.96 3.76 21.86
CA ILE A 271 -18.45 3.19 20.61
C ILE A 271 -19.97 3.20 20.69
N LYS A 272 -20.65 3.82 19.72
CA LYS A 272 -22.11 3.91 19.70
C LYS A 272 -22.75 2.60 19.28
N GLU A 273 -23.99 2.38 19.72
CA GLU A 273 -24.73 1.13 19.54
C GLU A 273 -24.98 0.77 18.05
N LYS A 274 -25.14 1.77 17.18
CA LYS A 274 -25.37 1.58 15.74
C LYS A 274 -24.11 1.85 14.90
N ALA A 275 -22.91 1.71 15.49
CA ALA A 275 -21.65 1.85 14.75
C ALA A 275 -21.52 0.85 13.58
N PHE A 276 -22.04 -0.37 13.77
CA PHE A 276 -22.02 -1.47 12.80
C PHE A 276 -23.44 -1.96 12.50
N PRO A 277 -24.28 -1.19 11.79
CA PRO A 277 -25.72 -1.49 11.71
C PRO A 277 -26.04 -2.73 10.87
N LYS A 278 -25.23 -3.05 9.85
CA LYS A 278 -25.45 -4.18 8.92
C LYS A 278 -24.57 -5.39 9.20
N VAL A 279 -23.47 -5.25 9.94
CA VAL A 279 -22.56 -6.34 10.26
C VAL A 279 -23.25 -7.33 11.19
N LYS A 280 -23.34 -8.59 10.76
CA LYS A 280 -23.98 -9.66 11.54
C LYS A 280 -23.01 -10.44 12.41
N LYS A 281 -21.74 -10.49 12.02
CA LYS A 281 -20.70 -11.25 12.70
C LYS A 281 -19.35 -10.59 12.50
N ILE A 282 -18.55 -10.55 13.57
CA ILE A 282 -17.14 -10.15 13.56
C ILE A 282 -16.34 -11.33 14.10
N GLY A 283 -15.30 -11.75 13.38
CA GLY A 283 -14.41 -12.82 13.82
C GLY A 283 -13.57 -12.39 15.03
N PHE A 284 -12.88 -11.25 14.93
CA PHE A 284 -12.04 -10.72 16.00
C PHE A 284 -12.12 -9.19 16.07
N LEU A 285 -12.41 -8.68 17.26
CA LEU A 285 -12.48 -7.26 17.59
C LEU A 285 -11.43 -6.93 18.65
N ASP A 286 -10.34 -6.30 18.24
CA ASP A 286 -9.28 -5.84 19.15
C ASP A 286 -9.46 -4.38 19.53
N LEU A 287 -9.86 -4.14 20.77
CA LEU A 287 -10.03 -2.84 21.38
C LEU A 287 -9.04 -2.59 22.51
N SER A 288 -7.99 -3.40 22.62
CA SER A 288 -7.04 -3.33 23.73
C SER A 288 -6.30 -1.98 23.80
N GLY A 289 -5.97 -1.50 24.98
CA GLY A 289 -5.21 -0.26 25.14
C GLY A 289 -5.99 1.00 24.72
N ASN A 290 -7.29 1.05 25.03
CA ASN A 290 -8.14 2.21 24.79
C ASN A 290 -8.62 2.82 26.12
N LEU A 291 -9.65 3.67 26.10
CA LEU A 291 -10.20 4.37 27.26
C LEU A 291 -11.65 3.94 27.54
N LEU A 292 -12.06 2.77 27.04
CA LEU A 292 -13.43 2.29 27.14
C LEU A 292 -13.77 1.93 28.59
N LYS A 293 -14.95 2.34 29.02
CA LYS A 293 -15.53 1.87 30.29
C LYS A 293 -16.35 0.61 30.09
N CYS A 294 -17.16 0.58 29.04
CA CYS A 294 -18.10 -0.48 28.70
C CYS A 294 -18.32 -0.45 27.18
N LEU A 295 -18.82 -1.54 26.61
CA LEU A 295 -19.29 -1.66 25.23
C LEU A 295 -20.82 -1.77 25.15
N PRO A 296 -21.43 -1.35 24.03
CA PRO A 296 -22.80 -1.73 23.70
C PRO A 296 -22.91 -3.24 23.56
N TYR A 297 -23.88 -3.85 24.25
CA TYR A 297 -24.08 -5.31 24.20
C TYR A 297 -24.27 -5.82 22.77
N LYS A 298 -24.94 -5.05 21.90
CA LYS A 298 -25.12 -5.42 20.49
C LYS A 298 -23.78 -5.74 19.81
N LEU A 299 -22.76 -4.91 20.02
CA LEU A 299 -21.42 -5.11 19.45
C LEU A 299 -20.75 -6.35 20.03
N VAL A 300 -20.87 -6.56 21.35
CA VAL A 300 -20.36 -7.77 22.01
C VAL A 300 -21.05 -9.03 21.47
N SER A 301 -22.36 -8.96 21.22
CA SER A 301 -23.16 -10.13 20.79
C SER A 301 -22.90 -10.57 19.35
N ILE A 302 -22.28 -9.72 18.52
CA ILE A 302 -21.94 -10.05 17.12
C ILE A 302 -20.46 -10.43 16.95
N ALA A 303 -19.61 -10.27 17.97
CA ALA A 303 -18.19 -10.63 17.89
C ALA A 303 -17.95 -12.04 18.47
N ASN A 304 -17.15 -12.86 17.78
CA ASN A 304 -16.73 -14.16 18.32
C ASN A 304 -15.64 -14.02 19.39
N GLN A 305 -14.77 -13.03 19.23
CA GLN A 305 -13.64 -12.77 20.11
C GLN A 305 -13.48 -11.26 20.26
N THR A 306 -13.35 -10.79 21.50
CA THR A 306 -13.22 -9.37 21.84
C THR A 306 -12.08 -9.18 22.83
N ASN A 307 -11.05 -8.44 22.41
CA ASN A 307 -9.99 -8.03 23.33
C ASN A 307 -10.25 -6.64 23.90
N LEU A 308 -10.47 -6.56 25.21
CA LEU A 308 -10.69 -5.37 26.02
C LEU A 308 -9.56 -5.08 27.03
N GLU A 309 -8.45 -5.82 27.00
CA GLU A 309 -7.30 -5.57 27.88
C GLU A 309 -6.84 -4.11 27.83
N GLN A 310 -6.27 -3.60 28.92
CA GLN A 310 -5.73 -2.24 29.02
C GLN A 310 -6.77 -1.15 28.69
N ASN A 311 -8.01 -1.31 29.17
CA ASN A 311 -9.06 -0.29 29.12
C ASN A 311 -9.44 0.20 30.51
N ASN A 312 -10.26 1.26 30.59
CA ASN A 312 -10.77 1.83 31.85
C ASN A 312 -12.04 1.11 32.34
N GLY A 313 -12.26 -0.12 31.91
CA GLY A 313 -13.50 -0.84 32.11
C GLY A 313 -13.68 -1.38 33.52
N THR A 314 -14.93 -1.63 33.90
CA THR A 314 -15.24 -2.29 35.17
C THR A 314 -15.59 -3.75 34.93
N CYS A 315 -15.20 -4.61 35.88
CA CYS A 315 -15.56 -6.04 35.87
C CYS A 315 -17.06 -6.27 35.73
N GLN A 316 -17.86 -5.39 36.36
CA GLN A 316 -19.32 -5.46 36.29
C GLN A 316 -19.85 -5.43 34.85
N CYS A 317 -19.25 -4.61 33.97
CA CYS A 317 -19.69 -4.57 32.57
C CYS A 317 -19.41 -5.89 31.86
N VAL A 318 -18.24 -6.48 32.09
CA VAL A 318 -17.89 -7.78 31.48
C VAL A 318 -18.79 -8.90 31.99
N SER A 319 -18.99 -9.01 33.31
CA SER A 319 -19.90 -10.00 33.88
C SER A 319 -21.34 -9.85 33.36
N ASN A 320 -21.82 -8.62 33.17
CA ASN A 320 -23.13 -8.37 32.57
C ASN A 320 -23.22 -8.85 31.11
N TYR A 321 -22.15 -8.71 30.33
CA TYR A 321 -22.11 -9.25 28.96
C TYR A 321 -22.14 -10.76 28.96
N GLU A 322 -21.30 -11.41 29.77
CA GLU A 322 -21.21 -12.87 29.87
C GLU A 322 -22.55 -13.48 30.28
N MET A 323 -23.21 -12.93 31.31
CA MET A 323 -24.54 -13.39 31.72
C MET A 323 -25.56 -13.29 30.58
N ARG A 324 -25.57 -12.19 29.84
CA ARG A 324 -26.53 -11.98 28.76
C ARG A 324 -26.24 -12.83 27.53
N LEU A 325 -24.96 -13.05 27.21
CA LEU A 325 -24.53 -13.98 26.15
C LEU A 325 -25.00 -15.40 26.46
N LEU A 326 -24.84 -15.87 27.70
CA LEU A 326 -25.33 -17.17 28.15
C LEU A 326 -26.86 -17.29 28.03
N GLN A 327 -27.61 -16.27 28.45
CA GLN A 327 -29.08 -16.23 28.33
C GLN A 327 -29.56 -16.29 26.87
N GLU A 328 -28.83 -15.65 25.95
CA GLU A 328 -29.17 -15.61 24.52
C GLU A 328 -28.52 -16.76 23.70
N ASN A 329 -27.85 -17.72 24.36
CA ASN A 329 -27.10 -18.81 23.72
C ASN A 329 -26.12 -18.33 22.64
N LYS A 330 -25.39 -17.25 22.95
CA LYS A 330 -24.33 -16.67 22.11
C LYS A 330 -22.97 -16.87 22.75
N SER A 331 -21.92 -16.91 21.94
CA SER A 331 -20.54 -17.00 22.42
C SER A 331 -19.72 -15.81 21.95
N ASN A 332 -18.92 -15.27 22.87
CA ASN A 332 -17.86 -14.30 22.61
C ASN A 332 -16.74 -14.56 23.62
N GLU A 333 -15.53 -14.85 23.14
CA GLU A 333 -14.34 -14.95 23.98
C GLU A 333 -13.84 -13.54 24.31
N ILE A 334 -14.16 -13.07 25.52
CA ILE A 334 -13.80 -11.72 25.97
C ILE A 334 -12.52 -11.80 26.80
N THR A 335 -11.43 -11.19 26.33
CA THR A 335 -10.21 -10.98 27.12
C THR A 335 -10.20 -9.58 27.72
N TYR A 336 -9.86 -9.45 29.00
CA TYR A 336 -9.95 -8.19 29.75
C TYR A 336 -9.06 -8.27 31.01
N ASP A 337 -8.66 -7.12 31.55
CA ASP A 337 -7.70 -7.08 32.66
C ASP A 337 -8.35 -7.53 33.98
N HIS A 338 -7.80 -8.60 34.57
CA HIS A 338 -7.88 -8.96 35.99
C HIS A 338 -9.21 -8.70 36.69
N CYS A 339 -10.29 -9.28 36.17
CA CYS A 339 -11.43 -9.58 37.01
C CYS A 339 -11.22 -10.99 37.52
N ASN A 340 -10.77 -11.09 38.76
CA ASN A 340 -10.91 -12.33 39.52
C ASN A 340 -12.42 -12.52 39.72
N ILE A 341 -13.09 -13.16 38.76
CA ILE A 341 -14.48 -13.60 38.91
C ILE A 341 -14.50 -14.80 39.85
#